data_AF-A0A9P5SVM1-F1
#
_entry.id   AF-A0A9P5SVM1-F1
#
_cell.length_a   1.000
_cell.length_b   1.000
_cell.length_c   1.000
_cell.angle_alpha   90.00
_cell.angle_beta   90.00
_cell.angle_gamma   90.00
#
_symmetry.space_group_name_H-M   'P 1'
#
loop_
_entity.id
_entity.type
_entity.pdbx_description
1 polymer ?
#
loop_
_entity_poly.entity_id
_entity_poly.type
_entity_poly.pdbx_seq_one_letter_code
_entity_poly.pdbx_strand_id
1 'polypeptide(L)'
;MPALDYVFSEVAKLTSLRELSIRCYSMDLYNKDKGYLEQLVGLKQLEVLRLTNTQHKGLGFAKSMNIMYRQSSKKPCGKDDLW
;
A
#
# COMPACT_ATOMS: atom_id res chain seq x y z
N MET A 1 -11.85 7.66 -7.15
CA MET A 1 -11.67 6.39 -7.87
C MET A 1 -12.12 5.24 -6.97
N PRO A 2 -13.38 4.79 -7.08
CA PRO A 2 -13.94 3.71 -6.24
C PRO A 2 -13.27 2.33 -6.45
N ALA A 3 -12.49 2.16 -7.52
CA ALA A 3 -11.86 0.89 -7.86
C ALA A 3 -10.78 0.45 -6.85
N LEU A 4 -10.00 1.37 -6.27
CA LEU A 4 -8.93 0.99 -5.35
C LEU A 4 -9.48 0.57 -3.98
N ASP A 5 -10.42 1.34 -3.43
CA ASP A 5 -11.07 1.03 -2.15
C ASP A 5 -11.77 -0.34 -2.20
N TYR A 6 -12.42 -0.67 -3.33
CA TYR A 6 -13.01 -1.99 -3.54
C TYR A 6 -11.95 -3.11 -3.48
N VAL A 7 -10.83 -2.96 -4.19
CA VAL A 7 -9.74 -3.96 -4.17
C VAL A 7 -9.20 -4.17 -2.76
N PHE A 8 -8.94 -3.10 -2.01
CA PHE A 8 -8.46 -3.22 -0.63
C PHE A 8 -9.48 -3.88 0.29
N SER A 9 -10.77 -3.63 0.09
CA SER A 9 -11.85 -4.26 0.86
C SER A 9 -11.96 -5.77 0.61
N GLU A 10 -11.73 -6.22 -0.62
CA GLU A 10 -11.71 -7.65 -0.95
C GLU A 10 -10.43 -8.32 -0.42
N VAL A 11 -9.28 -7.65 -0.52
CA VAL A 11 -8.02 -8.16 0.05
C VAL A 11 -8.13 -8.31 1.58
N ALA A 12 -8.81 -7.39 2.26
CA ALA A 12 -9.02 -7.46 3.71
C ALA A 12 -9.82 -8.70 4.17
N LYS A 13 -10.58 -9.34 3.28
CA LYS A 13 -11.31 -10.59 3.56
C LYS A 13 -10.40 -11.82 3.55
N LEU A 14 -9.18 -11.71 3.03
CA LEU A 14 -8.20 -12.80 2.97
C LEU A 14 -7.52 -12.98 4.33
N THR A 15 -8.26 -13.40 5.36
CA THR A 15 -7.81 -13.40 6.76
C THR A 15 -6.60 -14.29 7.06
N SER A 16 -6.31 -15.28 6.20
CA SER A 16 -5.14 -16.16 6.29
C SER A 16 -3.92 -15.64 5.51
N LEU A 17 -3.97 -14.42 4.97
CA LEU A 17 -2.89 -13.84 4.17
C LEU A 17 -1.70 -13.49 5.06
N ARG A 18 -0.54 -14.10 4.77
CA ARG A 18 0.73 -13.85 5.48
C ARG A 18 1.60 -12.80 4.81
N GLU A 19 1.53 -12.70 3.48
CA GLU A 19 2.34 -11.76 2.72
C GLU A 19 1.48 -10.99 1.71
N LEU A 20 1.66 -9.68 1.66
CA LEU A 20 1.00 -8.79 0.71
C LEU A 20 2.03 -7.88 0.03
N SER A 21 2.08 -7.94 -1.29
CA SER A 21 2.92 -7.05 -2.10
C SER A 21 2.07 -6.23 -3.04
N ILE A 22 2.09 -4.92 -2.85
CA ILE A 22 1.36 -3.95 -3.66
C ILE A 22 2.37 -3.14 -4.46
N ARG A 23 2.22 -3.15 -5.79
CA ARG A 23 3.02 -2.34 -6.70
C ARG A 23 2.11 -1.42 -7.49
N CYS A 24 2.38 -0.12 -7.45
CA CYS A 24 1.57 0.87 -8.16
C CYS A 24 2.42 1.58 -9.23
N TYR A 25 2.15 1.34 -10.51
CA TYR A 25 3.00 1.90 -11.59
C TYR A 25 2.63 3.30 -12.05
N SER A 26 1.42 3.72 -11.75
CA SER A 26 0.94 5.07 -12.02
C SER A 26 0.08 5.44 -10.85
N MET A 27 0.48 6.49 -10.15
CA MET A 27 -0.41 7.43 -9.49
C MET A 27 0.46 8.33 -8.62
N ASP A 28 0.28 9.64 -8.79
CA ASP A 28 0.04 10.51 -7.64
C ASP A 28 -1.04 9.87 -6.77
N LEU A 29 -0.66 8.81 -6.04
CA LEU A 29 -1.51 8.13 -5.07
C LEU A 29 -1.54 9.15 -3.94
N TYR A 30 -2.53 10.00 -4.13
CA TYR A 30 -2.73 11.31 -3.60
C TYR A 30 -2.07 11.45 -2.24
N ASN A 31 -1.28 12.51 -2.14
CA ASN A 31 -0.65 13.06 -0.95
C ASN A 31 -1.66 13.48 0.15
N LYS A 32 -2.73 12.71 0.34
CA LYS A 32 -3.78 12.97 1.33
C LYS A 32 -4.19 11.66 1.97
N ASP A 33 -3.41 11.23 2.97
CA ASP A 33 -3.88 10.81 4.30
C ASP A 33 -5.08 9.85 4.46
N LYS A 34 -5.65 9.26 3.41
CA LYS A 34 -6.84 8.42 3.53
C LYS A 34 -6.53 6.95 3.30
N GLY A 35 -6.28 6.26 4.40
CA GLY A 35 -7.09 5.13 4.86
C GLY A 35 -7.15 3.83 4.05
N TYR A 36 -6.62 3.74 2.83
CA TYR A 36 -6.74 2.48 2.07
C TYR A 36 -5.97 1.33 2.73
N LEU A 37 -4.84 1.61 3.38
CA LEU A 37 -4.15 0.61 4.20
C LEU A 37 -4.89 0.30 5.50
N GLU A 38 -5.69 1.22 6.05
CA GLU A 38 -6.46 0.94 7.29
C GLU A 38 -7.47 -0.19 7.10
N GLN A 39 -7.94 -0.42 5.88
CA GLN A 39 -8.80 -1.57 5.56
C GLN A 39 -8.07 -2.90 5.79
N LEU A 40 -6.74 -2.92 5.72
CA LEU A 40 -5.92 -4.10 5.95
C LEU A 40 -5.73 -4.44 7.45
N VAL A 41 -6.25 -3.62 8.39
CA VAL A 41 -6.18 -3.90 9.85
C VAL A 41 -6.81 -5.26 10.23
N GLY A 42 -7.73 -5.76 9.39
CA GLY A 42 -8.35 -7.08 9.55
C GLY A 42 -7.41 -8.27 9.27
N LEU A 43 -6.27 -8.05 8.61
CA LEU A 43 -5.33 -9.11 8.25
C LEU A 43 -4.42 -9.49 9.43
N LYS A 44 -5.00 -10.15 10.44
CA LYS A 44 -4.31 -10.51 11.70
C LYS A 44 -3.15 -11.48 11.54
N GLN A 45 -3.10 -12.22 10.42
CA GLN A 45 -2.01 -13.14 10.12
C GLN A 45 -0.95 -12.54 9.17
N LEU A 46 -1.10 -11.27 8.78
CA LEU A 46 -0.13 -10.64 7.90
C LEU A 46 1.20 -10.49 8.64
N GLU A 47 2.27 -10.98 8.04
CA GLU A 47 3.63 -10.90 8.55
C GLU A 47 4.45 -9.89 7.74
N VAL A 48 4.15 -9.77 6.44
CA VAL A 48 4.94 -8.96 5.50
C VAL A 48 4.05 -8.08 4.63
N LEU A 49 4.31 -6.77 4.65
CA LEU A 49 3.74 -5.81 3.71
C LEU A 49 4.84 -5.14 2.88
N ARG A 50 4.77 -5.30 1.55
CA ARG A 50 5.66 -4.64 0.60
C ARG A 50 4.90 -3.64 -0.25
N LEU A 51 5.31 -2.37 -0.21
CA LEU A 51 4.78 -1.33 -1.07
C LEU A 51 5.86 -0.88 -2.04
N THR A 52 5.60 -0.99 -3.35
CA THR A 52 6.55 -0.59 -4.39
C THR A 52 5.91 0.47 -5.28
N ASN A 53 6.69 1.51 -5.61
CA ASN A 53 6.24 2.67 -6.39
C ASN A 53 5.03 3.39 -5.77
N THR A 54 5.00 3.52 -4.43
CA THR A 54 3.96 4.28 -3.72
C THR A 54 4.57 5.49 -3.02
N GLN A 55 3.83 6.61 -2.92
CA GLN A 55 4.23 7.81 -2.17
C GLN A 55 3.67 7.86 -0.73
N HIS A 56 3.12 6.74 -0.24
CA HIS A 56 2.40 6.71 1.03
C HIS A 56 3.32 6.70 2.25
N LYS A 57 3.00 7.42 3.32
CA LYS A 57 3.70 7.29 4.62
C LYS A 57 3.10 6.14 5.44
N GLY A 58 3.32 4.90 5.00
CA GLY A 58 2.68 3.71 5.60
C GLY A 58 3.33 3.20 6.89
N LEU A 59 4.35 3.89 7.40
CA LEU A 59 5.13 3.45 8.56
C LEU A 59 4.28 3.34 9.84
N GLY A 60 3.29 4.22 10.02
CA GLY A 60 2.39 4.19 11.17
C GLY A 60 1.47 2.96 11.18
N PHE A 61 0.92 2.60 10.02
CA PHE A 61 0.06 1.42 9.85
C PHE A 61 0.82 0.11 10.09
N ALA A 62 2.02 -0.01 9.54
CA ALA A 62 2.84 -1.20 9.77
C ALA A 62 3.20 -1.41 11.25
N LYS A 63 3.49 -0.31 11.94
CA LYS A 63 3.82 -0.34 13.37
C LYS A 63 2.64 -0.79 14.23
N SER A 64 1.41 -0.38 13.91
CA SER A 64 0.23 -0.80 14.67
C SER A 64 -0.14 -2.27 14.47
N MET A 65 0.27 -2.86 13.34
CA MET A 65 0.03 -4.28 13.05
C MET A 65 1.16 -5.21 13.49
N ASN A 66 2.30 -4.68 13.96
CA ASN A 66 3.50 -5.44 14.30
C ASN A 66 4.00 -6.34 13.14
N ILE A 67 4.10 -5.77 11.93
CA ILE A 67 4.50 -6.49 10.71
C ILE A 67 5.83 -6.00 10.14
N MET A 68 6.51 -6.85 9.37
CA MET A 68 7.62 -6.41 8.55
C MET A 68 7.09 -5.53 7.41
N TYR A 69 7.59 -4.31 7.33
CA TYR A 69 7.19 -3.34 6.33
C TYR A 69 8.37 -2.90 5.47
N ARG A 70 8.20 -3.00 4.16
CA ARG A 70 9.17 -2.50 3.19
C ARG A 70 8.48 -1.61 2.17
N GLN A 71 8.91 -0.37 2.10
CA GLN A 71 8.50 0.54 1.06
C GLN A 71 9.68 0.89 0.14
N SER A 72 9.42 0.89 -1.16
CA SER A 72 10.30 1.47 -2.16
C SER A 72 9.49 2.46 -2.97
N SER A 73 9.72 3.76 -2.76
CA SER A 73 9.21 4.79 -3.67
C SER A 73 10.15 4.87 -4.87
N LYS A 74 9.64 4.65 -6.08
CA LYS A 74 10.25 5.31 -7.25
C LYS A 74 9.74 6.74 -7.22
N LYS A 75 10.61 7.72 -7.50
CA LYS A 75 10.14 9.06 -7.90
C LYS A 75 9.08 8.84 -9.00
N PRO A 76 7.99 9.62 -9.05
CA PRO A 76 7.16 9.61 -10.25
C PRO A 76 8.11 9.71 -11.45
N CYS A 77 7.85 8.99 -12.53
CA CYS A 77 8.42 9.38 -13.82
C CYS A 77 7.96 10.83 -14.05
N GLY A 78 8.76 11.77 -13.56
CA GLY A 78 8.62 13.18 -13.82
C GLY A 78 8.86 13.35 -15.30
N LYS A 79 8.19 14.33 -15.88
CA LYS A 79 8.24 14.70 -17.29
C LYS A 79 9.60 15.28 -17.72
N ASP A 80 10.69 14.71 -17.20
CA ASP A 80 12.07 15.16 -17.42
C ASP A 80 12.92 14.05 -18.08
N ASP A 81 12.36 12.86 -18.35
CA ASP A 81 12.98 11.88 -19.23
C ASP A 81 12.67 12.27 -20.70
N LEU A 82 13.23 13.40 -21.13
CA LEU A 82 13.40 13.77 -22.53
C LEU A 82 14.46 12.86 -23.16
N TRP A 83 14.04 11.82 -23.88
CA TRP A 83 14.73 11.26 -25.05
C TRP A 83 13.68 10.73 -26.03
#